data_AF-A0A4Q2DBW8-F1
#
_entry.id   AF-A0A4Q2DBW8-F1
#
_cell.length_a   1.000
_cell.length_b   1.000
_cell.length_c   1.000
_cell.angle_alpha   90.00
_cell.angle_beta   90.00
_cell.angle_gamma   90.00
#
_symmetry.space_group_name_H-M   'P 1'
#
loop_
_entity.id
_entity.type
_entity.pdbx_description
1 polymer ?
#
loop_
_entity_poly.entity_id
_entity_poly.type
_entity_poly.pdbx_seq_one_letter_code
_entity_poly.pdbx_strand_id
1 'polypeptide(L)'
;MSRRTKYRTQEERKEARRKQRAQRSLKPGAKELRREQNRRAYAKRKLIVVPEPSEIVQSLSSMEISEDSPYEHLYIHYSITAGPLKLPELTLTEADFEDLIGHPPYPPHVIGLPSFEKDWPIISAAFHGYATRKFVSEQTKWIDDAAGCDRASLSSELTKLYRHLTEEWDQFGDETRAHGDHLPTEFIAFQNRLWLSRRLMWLADDLKSLVEGTDTLFVTMRTRLRHFQ
;
A
#
# COMPACT_ATOMS: atom_id res chain seq x y z
N MET A 1 -44.57 8.47 -43.42
CA MET A 1 -43.62 9.60 -43.48
C MET A 1 -42.20 9.08 -43.27
N SER A 2 -41.36 9.06 -44.31
CA SER A 2 -40.02 8.45 -44.29
C SER A 2 -38.97 9.41 -43.69
N ARG A 3 -38.13 8.91 -42.79
CA ARG A 3 -36.97 9.64 -42.20
C ARG A 3 -36.00 10.01 -43.33
N ARG A 4 -35.94 11.28 -43.71
CA ARG A 4 -34.93 11.80 -44.66
C ARG A 4 -33.52 11.56 -44.10
N THR A 5 -32.72 10.79 -44.83
CA THR A 5 -31.30 10.60 -44.56
C THR A 5 -30.59 11.95 -44.66
N LYS A 6 -29.97 12.42 -43.57
CA LYS A 6 -29.33 13.75 -43.46
C LYS A 6 -28.18 13.99 -44.47
N TYR A 7 -27.65 12.93 -45.07
CA TYR A 7 -26.58 12.98 -46.07
C TYR A 7 -26.93 12.01 -47.20
N ARG A 8 -26.70 12.42 -48.46
CA ARG A 8 -26.98 11.61 -49.65
C ARG A 8 -25.85 10.64 -49.95
N THR A 9 -24.61 10.97 -49.59
CA THR A 9 -23.44 10.11 -49.86
C THR A 9 -22.53 9.92 -48.64
N GLN A 10 -21.69 8.89 -48.67
CA GLN A 10 -20.69 8.64 -47.63
C GLN A 10 -19.62 9.74 -47.59
N GLU A 11 -19.31 10.35 -48.74
CA GLU A 11 -18.39 11.47 -48.86
C GLU A 11 -18.93 12.75 -48.20
N GLU A 12 -20.18 13.12 -48.47
CA GLU A 12 -20.85 14.25 -47.81
C GLU A 12 -20.83 14.09 -46.29
N ARG A 13 -21.07 12.87 -45.80
CA ARG A 13 -21.01 12.57 -44.37
C ARG A 13 -19.60 12.74 -43.80
N LYS A 14 -18.55 12.35 -44.54
CA LYS A 14 -17.15 12.54 -44.12
C LYS A 14 -16.77 14.02 -44.11
N GLU A 15 -17.19 14.77 -45.12
CA GLU A 15 -16.86 16.19 -45.26
C GLU A 15 -17.59 17.05 -44.21
N ALA A 16 -18.87 16.77 -43.97
CA ALA A 16 -19.62 17.42 -42.89
C ALA A 16 -19.02 17.15 -41.50
N ARG A 17 -18.52 15.92 -41.26
CA ARG A 17 -17.79 15.58 -40.04
C ARG A 17 -16.45 16.33 -39.94
N ARG A 18 -15.73 16.51 -41.04
CA ARG A 18 -14.50 17.32 -41.10
C ARG A 18 -14.79 18.78 -40.76
N LYS A 19 -15.80 19.40 -41.38
CA LYS A 19 -16.22 20.78 -41.11
C LYS A 19 -16.69 20.97 -39.66
N GLN A 20 -17.48 20.04 -39.11
CA GLN A 20 -17.86 20.06 -37.69
C GLN A 20 -16.66 19.93 -36.74
N ARG A 21 -15.69 19.06 -37.05
CA ARG A 21 -14.47 18.93 -36.24
C ARG A 21 -13.64 20.22 -36.27
N ALA A 22 -13.52 20.85 -37.44
CA ALA A 22 -12.81 22.12 -37.61
C ALA A 22 -13.47 23.25 -36.80
N GLN A 23 -14.79 23.41 -36.90
CA GLN A 23 -15.54 24.39 -36.11
C GLN A 23 -15.44 24.14 -34.60
N ARG A 24 -15.44 22.87 -34.15
CA ARG A 24 -15.26 22.54 -32.73
C ARG A 24 -13.86 22.87 -32.20
N SER A 25 -12.81 22.82 -33.03
CA SER A 25 -11.45 23.25 -32.62
C SER A 25 -11.32 24.74 -32.39
N LEU A 26 -12.18 25.54 -33.03
CA LEU A 26 -12.13 27.00 -32.96
C LEU A 26 -12.85 27.57 -31.73
N LYS A 27 -13.58 26.74 -30.97
CA LYS A 27 -14.24 27.17 -29.75
C LYS A 27 -13.21 27.47 -28.64
N PRO A 28 -13.41 28.53 -27.85
CA PRO A 28 -12.63 28.75 -26.63
C PRO A 28 -12.69 27.51 -25.73
N GLY A 29 -11.57 27.11 -25.11
CA GLY A 29 -11.52 25.91 -24.26
C GLY A 29 -11.39 24.56 -25.01
N ALA A 30 -11.48 24.55 -26.34
CA ALA A 30 -11.47 23.29 -27.11
C ALA A 30 -10.13 22.55 -27.05
N LYS A 31 -9.03 23.29 -26.86
CA LYS A 31 -7.68 22.72 -26.71
C LYS A 31 -7.51 22.06 -25.34
N GLU A 32 -7.97 22.70 -24.26
CA GLU A 32 -7.99 22.10 -22.92
C GLU A 32 -8.88 20.85 -22.90
N LEU A 33 -10.10 20.92 -23.45
CA LEU A 33 -11.01 19.77 -23.53
C LEU A 33 -10.41 18.58 -24.29
N ARG A 34 -9.71 18.82 -25.41
CA ARG A 34 -9.02 17.74 -26.13
C ARG A 34 -7.83 17.19 -25.35
N ARG A 35 -7.05 18.04 -24.68
CA ARG A 35 -5.95 17.60 -23.81
C ARG A 35 -6.46 16.73 -22.68
N GLU A 36 -7.55 17.13 -22.04
CA GLU A 36 -8.19 16.38 -20.97
C GLU A 36 -8.78 15.05 -21.47
N GLN A 37 -9.47 15.04 -22.62
CA GLN A 37 -9.96 13.82 -23.24
C GLN A 37 -8.83 12.87 -23.65
N ASN A 38 -7.73 13.39 -24.21
CA ASN A 38 -6.56 12.59 -24.56
C ASN A 38 -5.86 12.07 -23.30
N ARG A 39 -5.77 12.88 -22.23
CA ARG A 39 -5.23 12.46 -20.94
C ARG A 39 -6.06 11.31 -20.36
N ARG A 40 -7.39 11.41 -20.37
CA ARG A 40 -8.32 10.33 -19.95
C ARG A 40 -8.22 9.09 -20.83
N ALA A 41 -8.11 9.26 -22.15
CA ALA A 41 -7.98 8.15 -23.09
C ALA A 41 -6.63 7.45 -22.96
N TYR A 42 -5.55 8.19 -22.72
CA TYR A 42 -4.21 7.67 -22.45
C TYR A 42 -4.16 6.96 -21.10
N ALA A 43 -4.73 7.56 -20.05
CA ALA A 43 -4.93 6.95 -18.73
C ALA A 43 -5.65 5.60 -18.83
N LYS A 44 -6.76 5.52 -19.59
CA LYS A 44 -7.48 4.25 -19.85
C LYS A 44 -6.68 3.20 -20.62
N ARG A 45 -5.65 3.62 -21.38
CA ARG A 45 -4.81 2.75 -22.22
C ARG A 45 -3.48 2.39 -21.56
N LYS A 46 -3.13 3.02 -20.44
CA LYS A 46 -1.87 2.75 -19.76
C LYS A 46 -1.96 1.34 -19.19
N LEU A 47 -1.08 0.47 -19.65
CA LEU A 47 -0.98 -0.89 -19.15
C LEU A 47 -0.56 -0.80 -17.68
N ILE A 48 -1.36 -1.37 -16.79
CA ILE A 48 -1.00 -1.50 -15.38
C ILE A 48 0.08 -2.57 -15.34
N VAL A 49 1.28 -2.17 -14.91
CA VAL A 49 2.40 -3.10 -14.73
C VAL A 49 2.31 -3.61 -13.30
N VAL A 50 2.13 -4.92 -13.16
CA VAL A 50 2.18 -5.60 -11.87
C VAL A 50 3.64 -6.00 -11.64
N PRO A 51 4.30 -5.51 -10.59
CA PRO A 51 5.65 -5.94 -10.26
C PRO A 51 5.65 -7.40 -9.79
N GLU A 52 6.73 -8.11 -10.06
CA GLU A 52 6.99 -9.44 -9.50
C GLU A 52 7.87 -9.28 -8.25
N PRO A 53 7.36 -9.56 -7.04
CA PRO A 53 8.16 -9.51 -5.83
C PRO A 53 9.31 -10.53 -5.88
N SER A 54 10.46 -10.21 -5.28
CA SER A 54 11.60 -11.13 -5.24
C SER A 54 11.29 -12.40 -4.42
N GLU A 55 12.00 -13.50 -4.68
CA GLU A 55 11.83 -14.76 -3.95
C GLU A 55 12.01 -14.59 -2.43
N ILE A 56 12.92 -13.71 -2.02
CA ILE A 56 13.17 -13.40 -0.61
C ILE A 56 11.95 -12.73 0.03
N VAL A 57 11.35 -11.74 -0.66
CA VAL A 57 10.13 -11.06 -0.20
C VAL A 57 8.99 -12.06 -0.11
N GLN A 58 8.81 -12.91 -1.11
CA GLN A 58 7.76 -13.94 -1.11
C GLN A 58 7.95 -14.91 0.06
N SER A 59 9.16 -15.44 0.25
CA SER A 59 9.50 -16.36 1.33
C SER A 59 9.20 -15.75 2.71
N LEU A 60 9.74 -14.56 2.98
CA LEU A 60 9.55 -13.87 4.26
C LEU A 60 8.08 -13.50 4.50
N SER A 61 7.34 -13.11 3.46
CA SER A 61 5.92 -12.77 3.62
C SER A 61 5.07 -13.95 4.11
N SER A 62 5.48 -15.17 3.75
CA SER A 62 4.80 -16.42 4.10
C SER A 62 5.18 -16.97 5.47
N MET A 63 6.24 -16.43 6.09
CA MET A 63 6.66 -16.87 7.41
C MET A 63 5.67 -16.41 8.48
N GLU A 64 5.39 -17.29 9.44
CA GLU A 64 4.67 -16.93 10.66
C GLU A 64 5.56 -16.03 11.54
N ILE A 65 4.94 -15.08 12.25
CA ILE A 65 5.70 -14.20 13.17
C ILE A 65 5.96 -14.91 14.50
N SER A 66 5.05 -15.75 14.96
CA SER A 66 5.19 -16.60 16.14
C SER A 66 4.16 -17.73 16.08
N GLU A 67 4.55 -18.92 16.53
CA GLU A 67 3.69 -20.10 16.72
C GLU A 67 3.08 -20.15 18.14
N ASP A 68 3.39 -19.17 19.00
CA ASP A 68 3.02 -19.19 20.41
C ASP A 68 1.55 -18.77 20.64
N SER A 69 0.73 -19.64 21.25
CA SER A 69 -0.67 -19.30 21.57
C SER A 69 -0.85 -18.00 22.41
N PRO A 70 0.01 -17.66 23.39
CA PRO A 70 -0.05 -16.38 24.09
C PRO A 70 0.21 -15.16 23.20
N TYR A 71 0.96 -15.33 22.10
CA TYR A 71 1.26 -14.26 21.14
C TYR A 71 -0.03 -13.77 20.48
N GLU A 72 -0.89 -14.68 20.02
CA GLU A 72 -2.14 -14.35 19.33
C GLU A 72 -3.05 -13.47 20.19
N HIS A 73 -3.22 -13.81 21.47
CA HIS A 73 -4.05 -13.04 22.39
C HIS A 73 -3.53 -11.61 22.60
N LEU A 74 -2.21 -11.46 22.78
CA LEU A 74 -1.59 -10.15 22.96
C LEU A 74 -1.62 -9.33 21.67
N TYR A 75 -1.32 -9.96 20.55
CA TYR A 75 -1.42 -9.36 19.22
C TYR A 75 -2.81 -8.77 18.97
N ILE A 76 -3.87 -9.56 19.17
CA ILE A 76 -5.26 -9.13 18.98
C ILE A 76 -5.62 -7.98 19.93
N HIS A 77 -5.17 -8.05 21.19
CA HIS A 77 -5.39 -6.96 22.13
C HIS A 77 -4.81 -5.64 21.60
N TYR A 78 -3.52 -5.62 21.25
CA TYR A 78 -2.86 -4.41 20.77
C TYR A 78 -3.24 -4.02 19.33
N SER A 79 -3.84 -4.89 18.52
CA SER A 79 -4.40 -4.48 17.21
C SER A 79 -5.68 -3.66 17.35
N ILE A 80 -6.43 -3.85 18.44
CA ILE A 80 -7.70 -3.16 18.71
C ILE A 80 -7.51 -1.98 19.67
N THR A 81 -6.73 -2.16 20.74
CA THR A 81 -6.61 -1.16 21.81
C THR A 81 -5.36 -0.31 21.68
N ALA A 82 -5.54 1.00 21.70
CA ALA A 82 -4.46 1.95 21.96
C ALA A 82 -4.10 1.93 23.44
N GLY A 83 -2.81 1.79 23.77
CA GLY A 83 -2.36 1.77 25.15
C GLY A 83 -0.90 1.37 25.31
N PRO A 84 -0.28 1.73 26.45
CA PRO A 84 1.11 1.39 26.71
C PRO A 84 1.25 -0.08 27.12
N LEU A 85 2.35 -0.71 26.72
CA LEU A 85 2.77 -2.01 27.23
C LEU A 85 3.59 -1.81 28.51
N LYS A 86 3.09 -2.33 29.63
CA LYS A 86 3.79 -2.31 30.91
C LYS A 86 4.64 -3.57 31.07
N LEU A 87 5.96 -3.38 31.07
CA LEU A 87 6.94 -4.41 31.44
C LEU A 87 7.38 -4.18 32.90
N PRO A 88 8.05 -5.16 33.54
CA PRO A 88 8.54 -5.00 34.91
C PRO A 88 9.51 -3.82 35.10
N GLU A 89 10.34 -3.54 34.09
CA GLU A 89 11.42 -2.54 34.17
C GLU A 89 11.14 -1.27 33.36
N LEU A 90 10.16 -1.30 32.46
CA LEU A 90 9.87 -0.21 31.52
C LEU A 90 8.40 -0.17 31.13
N THR A 91 7.90 1.00 30.74
CA THR A 91 6.62 1.13 30.05
C THR A 91 6.86 1.61 28.63
N LEU A 92 6.45 0.82 27.64
CA LEU A 92 6.51 1.19 26.22
C LEU A 92 5.21 1.89 25.83
N THR A 93 5.32 3.06 25.23
CA THR A 93 4.24 3.92 24.77
C THR A 93 4.01 3.77 23.28
N GLU A 94 2.97 4.42 22.75
CA GLU A 94 2.76 4.47 21.29
C GLU A 94 3.92 5.14 20.55
N ALA A 95 4.55 6.16 21.13
CA ALA A 95 5.71 6.82 20.53
C ALA A 95 6.90 5.85 20.42
N ASP A 96 7.12 5.02 21.45
CA ASP A 96 8.16 3.99 21.41
C ASP A 96 7.89 2.98 20.30
N PHE A 97 6.64 2.54 20.12
CA PHE A 97 6.30 1.65 19.01
C PHE A 97 6.39 2.33 17.65
N GLU A 98 6.11 3.63 17.55
CA GLU A 98 6.33 4.42 16.34
C GLU A 98 7.81 4.44 15.96
N ASP A 99 8.69 4.69 16.92
CA ASP A 99 10.13 4.72 16.73
C ASP A 99 10.75 3.33 16.48
N LEU A 100 10.01 2.26 16.80
CA LEU A 100 10.39 0.88 16.46
C LEU A 100 9.97 0.47 15.05
N ILE A 101 9.02 1.18 14.41
CA ILE A 101 8.62 0.89 13.03
C ILE A 101 9.71 1.36 12.07
N GLY A 102 10.05 0.48 11.13
CA GLY A 102 11.00 0.82 10.08
C GLY A 102 12.43 0.55 10.51
N HIS A 103 13.30 1.49 10.21
CA HIS A 103 14.74 1.28 10.11
C HIS A 103 15.48 1.56 11.43
N PRO A 104 16.58 0.85 11.74
CA PRO A 104 17.45 1.21 12.85
C PRO A 104 18.14 2.59 12.59
N PRO A 105 18.63 3.29 13.63
CA PRO A 105 18.76 2.86 15.02
C PRO A 105 17.44 2.95 15.82
N TYR A 106 17.17 1.91 16.60
CA TYR A 106 16.00 1.86 17.46
C TYR A 106 16.24 2.54 18.83
N PRO A 107 15.17 2.86 19.57
CA PRO A 107 15.30 3.62 20.81
C PRO A 107 16.21 2.94 21.85
N PRO A 108 17.26 3.63 22.36
CA PRO A 108 18.26 3.05 23.27
C PRO A 108 17.67 2.46 24.55
N HIS A 109 16.60 3.05 25.08
CA HIS A 109 15.95 2.54 26.28
C HIS A 109 15.17 1.25 26.05
N VAL A 110 14.87 0.90 24.79
CA VAL A 110 14.26 -0.37 24.43
C VAL A 110 15.34 -1.42 24.14
N ILE A 111 16.29 -1.11 23.26
CA ILE A 111 17.37 -2.07 22.93
C ILE A 111 18.34 -2.31 24.08
N GLY A 112 18.42 -1.38 25.04
CA GLY A 112 19.25 -1.49 26.25
C GLY A 112 18.55 -2.17 27.44
N LEU A 113 17.32 -2.67 27.28
CA LEU A 113 16.60 -3.40 28.33
C LEU A 113 17.37 -4.67 28.74
N PRO A 114 17.76 -4.83 30.01
CA PRO A 114 18.40 -6.06 30.49
C PRO A 114 17.55 -7.31 30.27
N SER A 115 16.22 -7.17 30.35
CA SER A 115 15.25 -8.25 30.14
C SER A 115 14.79 -8.39 28.69
N PHE A 116 15.40 -7.71 27.71
CA PHE A 116 14.87 -7.60 26.34
C PHE A 116 14.51 -8.96 25.73
N GLU A 117 15.44 -9.92 25.71
CA GLU A 117 15.20 -11.24 25.08
C GLU A 117 14.06 -12.00 25.75
N LYS A 118 13.96 -11.90 27.08
CA LYS A 118 12.90 -12.54 27.86
C LYS A 118 11.54 -11.90 27.58
N ASP A 119 11.50 -10.57 27.47
CA ASP A 119 10.27 -9.81 27.26
C ASP A 119 9.90 -9.70 25.77
N TRP A 120 10.81 -10.08 24.87
CA TRP A 120 10.64 -9.98 23.41
C TRP A 120 9.35 -10.61 22.88
N PRO A 121 8.90 -11.80 23.32
CA PRO A 121 7.61 -12.35 22.87
C PRO A 121 6.42 -11.41 23.15
N ILE A 122 6.45 -10.71 24.28
CA ILE A 122 5.39 -9.76 24.66
C ILE A 122 5.56 -8.43 23.91
N ILE A 123 6.79 -7.93 23.81
CA ILE A 123 7.12 -6.70 23.08
C ILE A 123 6.73 -6.85 21.61
N SER A 124 7.10 -7.97 20.98
CA SER A 124 6.80 -8.25 19.59
C SER A 124 5.31 -8.42 19.29
N ALA A 125 4.55 -9.07 20.16
CA ALA A 125 3.11 -9.17 20.01
C ALA A 125 2.44 -7.79 20.04
N ALA A 126 2.84 -6.95 21.01
CA ALA A 126 2.34 -5.58 21.12
C ALA A 126 2.76 -4.71 19.93
N PHE A 127 4.02 -4.84 19.49
CA PHE A 127 4.56 -4.13 18.34
C PHE A 127 3.85 -4.49 17.04
N HIS A 128 3.63 -5.79 16.77
CA HIS A 128 2.89 -6.23 15.59
C HIS A 128 1.41 -5.83 15.65
N GLY A 129 0.79 -5.86 16.83
CA GLY A 129 -0.56 -5.32 17.05
C GLY A 129 -0.62 -3.82 16.71
N TYR A 130 0.34 -3.03 17.19
CA TYR A 130 0.48 -1.61 16.86
C TYR A 130 0.62 -1.37 15.34
N ALA A 131 1.54 -2.09 14.69
CA ALA A 131 1.76 -2.00 13.25
C ALA A 131 0.50 -2.35 12.44
N THR A 132 -0.24 -3.37 12.88
CA THR A 132 -1.53 -3.76 12.29
C THR A 132 -2.56 -2.65 12.44
N ARG A 133 -2.69 -2.07 13.64
CA ARG A 133 -3.64 -0.97 13.89
C ARG A 133 -3.37 0.24 12.99
N LYS A 134 -2.10 0.63 12.85
CA LYS A 134 -1.69 1.71 11.94
C LYS A 134 -2.01 1.38 10.50
N PHE A 135 -1.68 0.17 10.06
CA PHE A 135 -1.99 -0.27 8.70
C PHE A 135 -3.50 -0.29 8.40
N VAL A 136 -4.34 -0.81 9.30
CA VAL A 136 -5.80 -0.80 9.14
C VAL A 136 -6.31 0.63 9.00
N SER A 137 -5.80 1.56 9.82
CA SER A 137 -6.15 2.99 9.72
C SER A 137 -5.70 3.60 8.38
N GLU A 138 -4.47 3.33 7.95
CA GLU A 138 -3.93 3.81 6.67
C GLU A 138 -4.73 3.29 5.47
N GLN A 139 -5.02 1.99 5.46
CA GLN A 139 -5.78 1.34 4.39
C GLN A 139 -7.22 1.80 4.34
N THR A 140 -7.88 1.97 5.50
CA THR A 140 -9.26 2.50 5.55
C THR A 140 -9.31 3.91 4.95
N LYS A 141 -8.40 4.79 5.38
CA LYS A 141 -8.28 6.14 4.83
C LYS A 141 -8.00 6.11 3.32
N TRP A 142 -7.09 5.25 2.88
CA TRP A 142 -6.75 5.14 1.47
C TRP A 142 -7.96 4.69 0.63
N ILE A 143 -8.74 3.71 1.10
CA ILE A 143 -9.96 3.25 0.42
C ILE A 143 -10.99 4.39 0.30
N ASP A 144 -11.17 5.17 1.37
CA ASP A 144 -12.10 6.30 1.39
C ASP A 144 -11.66 7.40 0.43
N ASP A 145 -10.37 7.76 0.43
CA ASP A 145 -9.79 8.75 -0.48
C ASP A 145 -9.82 8.26 -1.95
N ALA A 146 -9.63 6.96 -2.17
CA ALA A 146 -9.60 6.32 -3.48
C ALA A 146 -10.99 6.17 -4.12
N ALA A 147 -12.08 6.24 -3.35
CA ALA A 147 -13.45 5.99 -3.84
C ALA A 147 -13.90 6.94 -4.97
N GLY A 148 -13.22 8.08 -5.15
CA GLY A 148 -13.46 9.04 -6.24
C GLY A 148 -12.39 9.09 -7.34
N CYS A 149 -11.31 8.30 -7.23
CA CYS A 149 -10.19 8.35 -8.15
C CYS A 149 -10.44 7.50 -9.40
N ASP A 150 -9.94 7.96 -10.55
CA ASP A 150 -9.95 7.13 -11.75
C ASP A 150 -8.86 6.04 -11.69
N ARG A 151 -9.07 4.96 -12.45
CA ARG A 151 -8.19 3.79 -12.49
C ARG A 151 -6.71 4.12 -12.72
N ALA A 152 -6.39 5.12 -13.55
CA ALA A 152 -4.99 5.44 -13.83
C ALA A 152 -4.33 6.20 -12.67
N SER A 153 -5.10 7.05 -11.99
CA SER A 153 -4.66 7.70 -10.76
C SER A 153 -4.38 6.66 -9.67
N LEU A 154 -5.30 5.70 -9.46
CA LEU A 154 -5.10 4.58 -8.53
C LEU A 154 -3.85 3.75 -8.86
N SER A 155 -3.67 3.39 -10.14
CA SER A 155 -2.49 2.66 -10.57
C SER A 155 -1.21 3.44 -10.31
N SER A 156 -1.21 4.76 -10.59
CA SER A 156 -0.05 5.60 -10.34
C SER A 156 0.31 5.66 -8.85
N GLU A 157 -0.66 5.81 -7.96
CA GLU A 157 -0.42 5.88 -6.52
C GLU A 157 0.03 4.53 -5.95
N LEU A 158 -0.60 3.42 -6.34
CA LEU A 158 -0.17 2.08 -5.91
C LEU A 158 1.25 1.75 -6.40
N THR A 159 1.59 2.09 -7.64
CA THR A 159 2.95 1.86 -8.16
C THR A 159 3.99 2.73 -7.44
N LYS A 160 3.67 3.98 -7.10
CA LYS A 160 4.57 4.84 -6.29
C LYS A 160 4.79 4.24 -4.90
N LEU A 161 3.72 3.79 -4.25
CA LEU A 161 3.78 3.18 -2.93
C LEU A 161 4.60 1.88 -2.95
N TYR A 162 4.38 1.02 -3.96
CA TYR A 162 5.17 -0.19 -4.14
C TYR A 162 6.66 0.12 -4.29
N ARG A 163 7.01 1.10 -5.14
CA ARG A 163 8.40 1.50 -5.34
C ARG A 163 9.02 2.04 -4.06
N HIS A 164 8.31 2.91 -3.33
CA HIS A 164 8.78 3.42 -2.05
C HIS A 164 9.07 2.28 -1.06
N LEU A 165 8.14 1.33 -0.88
CA LEU A 165 8.38 0.19 0.01
C LEU A 165 9.51 -0.73 -0.47
N THR A 166 9.77 -0.79 -1.78
CA THR A 166 10.92 -1.54 -2.33
C THR A 166 12.23 -0.81 -2.03
N GLU A 167 12.25 0.51 -2.11
CA GLU A 167 13.41 1.33 -1.72
C GLU A 167 13.73 1.13 -0.22
N GLU A 168 12.71 1.18 0.65
CA GLU A 168 12.87 0.86 2.09
C GLU A 168 13.37 -0.58 2.27
N TRP A 169 12.83 -1.55 1.52
CA TRP A 169 13.25 -2.94 1.60
C TRP A 169 14.74 -3.15 1.29
N ASP A 170 15.22 -2.49 0.24
CA ASP A 170 16.63 -2.58 -0.16
C ASP A 170 17.54 -1.91 0.88
N GLN A 171 17.11 -0.78 1.44
CA GLN A 171 17.84 -0.03 2.46
C GLN A 171 17.99 -0.82 3.78
N PHE A 172 17.00 -1.64 4.16
CA PHE A 172 17.06 -2.47 5.36
C PHE A 172 18.29 -3.38 5.41
N GLY A 173 18.69 -3.94 4.26
CA GLY A 173 19.82 -4.86 4.17
C GLY A 173 21.17 -4.20 4.50
N ASP A 174 21.32 -2.93 4.16
CA ASP A 174 22.55 -2.17 4.40
C ASP A 174 22.62 -1.65 5.84
N GLU A 175 21.51 -1.17 6.37
CA GLU A 175 21.46 -0.59 7.72
C GLU A 175 21.47 -1.64 8.82
N THR A 176 20.83 -2.80 8.60
CA THR A 176 20.96 -3.93 9.54
C THR A 176 22.41 -4.38 9.63
N ARG A 177 23.20 -4.30 8.54
CA ARG A 177 24.64 -4.61 8.60
C ARG A 177 25.45 -3.53 9.32
N ALA A 178 25.05 -2.27 9.25
CA ALA A 178 25.73 -1.17 9.92
C ALA A 178 25.43 -1.08 11.43
N HIS A 179 24.25 -1.55 11.85
CA HIS A 179 23.75 -1.43 13.23
C HIS A 179 23.49 -2.78 13.93
N GLY A 180 23.77 -3.90 13.26
CA GLY A 180 23.35 -5.24 13.63
C GLY A 180 24.17 -5.96 14.70
N ASP A 181 25.20 -5.35 15.28
CA ASP A 181 26.05 -6.01 16.27
C ASP A 181 25.34 -6.29 17.62
N HIS A 182 24.03 -6.05 17.71
CA HIS A 182 23.22 -6.21 18.92
C HIS A 182 21.94 -7.01 18.61
N LEU A 183 21.78 -8.15 19.30
CA LEU A 183 20.63 -9.06 19.14
C LEU A 183 19.25 -8.37 19.23
N PRO A 184 19.02 -7.39 20.14
CA PRO A 184 17.75 -6.67 20.16
C PRO A 184 17.42 -5.95 18.85
N THR A 185 18.41 -5.34 18.21
CA THR A 185 18.26 -4.67 16.92
C THR A 185 17.91 -5.67 15.83
N GLU A 186 18.54 -6.85 15.82
CA GLU A 186 18.25 -7.90 14.84
C GLU A 186 16.81 -8.40 14.95
N PHE A 187 16.31 -8.60 16.17
CA PHE A 187 14.93 -9.05 16.41
C PHE A 187 13.89 -8.04 15.91
N ILE A 188 14.09 -6.75 16.22
CA ILE A 188 13.19 -5.68 15.75
C ILE A 188 13.26 -5.55 14.22
N ALA A 189 14.48 -5.51 13.66
CA ALA A 189 14.69 -5.43 12.21
C ALA A 189 14.07 -6.61 11.47
N PHE A 190 14.20 -7.83 12.01
CA PHE A 190 13.58 -9.00 11.41
C PHE A 190 12.05 -8.88 11.35
N GLN A 191 11.40 -8.43 12.43
CA GLN A 191 9.95 -8.22 12.41
C GLN A 191 9.50 -7.12 11.47
N ASN A 192 10.24 -6.01 11.40
CA ASN A 192 9.98 -4.96 10.42
C ASN A 192 10.11 -5.49 8.98
N ARG A 193 11.10 -6.34 8.70
CA ARG A 193 11.25 -6.98 7.38
C ARG A 193 10.11 -7.94 7.07
N LEU A 194 9.68 -8.77 8.01
CA LEU A 194 8.49 -9.61 7.84
C LEU A 194 7.26 -8.74 7.50
N TRP A 195 7.04 -7.67 8.26
CA TRP A 195 5.92 -6.76 8.03
C TRP A 195 6.00 -6.07 6.65
N LEU A 196 7.15 -5.51 6.29
CA LEU A 196 7.38 -4.84 5.02
C LEU A 196 7.18 -5.79 3.83
N SER A 197 7.68 -7.03 3.94
CA SER A 197 7.51 -8.05 2.90
C SER A 197 6.04 -8.39 2.64
N ARG A 198 5.22 -8.50 3.70
CA ARG A 198 3.77 -8.70 3.58
C ARG A 198 3.08 -7.52 2.90
N ARG A 199 3.46 -6.28 3.27
CA ARG A 199 2.93 -5.07 2.62
C ARG A 199 3.26 -5.02 1.13
N LEU A 200 4.48 -5.38 0.74
CA LEU A 200 4.87 -5.46 -0.67
C LEU A 200 4.03 -6.48 -1.45
N MET A 201 3.83 -7.68 -0.88
CA MET A 201 2.97 -8.70 -1.48
C MET A 201 1.53 -8.20 -1.65
N TRP A 202 0.96 -7.58 -0.62
CA TRP A 202 -0.39 -7.05 -0.71
C TRP A 202 -0.53 -5.94 -1.76
N LEU A 203 0.48 -5.08 -1.92
CA LEU A 203 0.47 -4.06 -2.98
C LEU A 203 0.59 -4.67 -4.38
N ALA A 204 1.35 -5.75 -4.55
CA ALA A 204 1.38 -6.50 -5.80
C ALA A 204 0.00 -7.09 -6.11
N ASP A 205 -0.68 -7.66 -5.12
CA ASP A 205 -2.05 -8.18 -5.25
C ASP A 205 -3.08 -7.08 -5.53
N ASP A 206 -2.91 -5.88 -4.96
CA ASP A 206 -3.75 -4.71 -5.25
C ASP A 206 -3.57 -4.25 -6.69
N LEU A 207 -2.32 -4.15 -7.17
CA LEU A 207 -2.02 -3.80 -8.56
C LEU A 207 -2.59 -4.85 -9.52
N LYS A 208 -2.49 -6.14 -9.19
CA LYS A 208 -3.10 -7.24 -9.94
C LYS A 208 -4.62 -7.13 -9.96
N SER A 209 -5.25 -6.89 -8.82
CA SER A 209 -6.70 -6.69 -8.71
C SER A 209 -7.15 -5.49 -9.55
N LEU A 210 -6.36 -4.42 -9.61
CA LEU A 210 -6.65 -3.26 -10.44
C LEU A 210 -6.51 -3.54 -11.95
N VAL A 211 -5.74 -4.55 -12.37
CA VAL A 211 -5.74 -5.05 -13.77
C VAL A 211 -7.13 -5.60 -14.13
N GLU A 212 -7.78 -6.29 -13.20
CA GLU A 212 -9.12 -6.87 -13.38
C GLU A 212 -10.22 -5.79 -13.31
N GLY A 213 -10.10 -4.84 -12.37
CA GLY A 213 -11.01 -3.71 -12.27
C GLY A 213 -10.89 -2.94 -10.96
N THR A 214 -11.43 -1.72 -10.92
CA THR A 214 -11.49 -0.91 -9.68
C THR A 214 -12.35 -1.59 -8.62
N ASP A 215 -13.45 -2.23 -9.02
CA ASP A 215 -14.33 -2.94 -8.10
C ASP A 215 -13.62 -4.14 -7.46
N THR A 216 -12.87 -4.91 -8.26
CA THR A 216 -12.03 -6.01 -7.76
C THR A 216 -11.00 -5.52 -6.76
N LEU A 217 -10.27 -4.43 -7.07
CA LEU A 217 -9.34 -3.80 -6.13
C LEU A 217 -10.01 -3.52 -4.78
N PHE A 218 -11.14 -2.81 -4.77
CA PHE A 218 -11.81 -2.46 -3.50
C PHE A 218 -12.33 -3.69 -2.75
N VAL A 219 -12.78 -4.74 -3.45
CA VAL A 219 -13.15 -6.01 -2.83
C VAL A 219 -11.94 -6.67 -2.18
N THR A 220 -10.80 -6.75 -2.87
CA THR A 220 -9.55 -7.31 -2.35
C THR A 220 -9.09 -6.57 -1.10
N MET A 221 -9.03 -5.23 -1.16
CA MET A 221 -8.60 -4.41 -0.02
C MET A 221 -9.53 -4.54 1.18
N ARG A 222 -10.85 -4.52 0.97
CA ARG A 222 -11.83 -4.70 2.06
C ARG A 222 -11.80 -6.11 2.65
N THR A 223 -11.57 -7.13 1.83
CA THR A 223 -11.45 -8.52 2.31
C THR A 223 -10.22 -8.67 3.21
N ARG A 224 -9.09 -8.09 2.80
CA ARG A 224 -7.87 -8.02 3.63
C ARG A 224 -8.10 -7.26 4.93
N LEU A 225 -8.80 -6.12 4.90
CA LEU A 225 -9.11 -5.38 6.13
C LEU A 225 -9.97 -6.18 7.12
N ARG A 226 -10.95 -6.96 6.63
CA ARG A 226 -11.77 -7.83 7.47
C ARG A 226 -10.99 -8.95 8.16
N HIS A 227 -9.81 -9.30 7.67
CA HIS A 227 -8.96 -10.28 8.34
C HIS A 227 -8.33 -9.70 9.63
N PHE A 228 -8.24 -8.37 9.75
CA PHE A 228 -7.64 -7.68 10.89
C PHE A 228 -8.68 -7.09 11.87
N GLN A 229 -9.98 -7.27 11.59
CA GLN A 229 -11.11 -6.75 12.38
C GLN A 229 -11.90 -7.90 12.99
#